data_AF-A0A8C6VAK8-F1
#
_entry.id   AF-A0A8C6VAK8-F1
#
_cell.length_a   1.000
_cell.length_b   1.000
_cell.length_c   1.000
_cell.angle_alpha   90.00
_cell.angle_beta   90.00
_cell.angle_gamma   90.00
#
_symmetry.space_group_name_H-M   'P 1'
#
loop_
_entity.id
_entity.type
_entity.pdbx_description
1 polymer ?
#
loop_
_entity_poly.entity_id
_entity_poly.type
_entity_poly.pdbx_seq_one_letter_code
_entity_poly.pdbx_strand_id
1 'polypeptide(L)'
;MSSGALFPTLVPGSRGSSSKYLVEFRAGKMSLKGSTVTPDKRKGLVYIQQTDDSLIHFCWKDRTSGNVEDDLIIFPDDCEFKRVSQCTTGRVYVLKFKAGSKRLFFWMQEPKTEKDEEHCRKVNEYLNNPPMPGALGGSGSGGHELSALGGEGGLQSLLGNMSHNQLMQLIGPTGLGGLEMSTSNITRIGKKASSTSSSASSSPSKQRSIESMLQVEKCNAILKEILAMLQTLQETMTKNHNEIRKYIGEVRNNMGEIKQTVQHMDAKLEKFQQRITKNEQRIQKEEEKSEQIEKKVDDINYKLTQANELQNTVIMLETEKAAHYLRFQNIEEEKGEDLPEIMEELLAKALGIDKQKMEMEMDEIFRIHTIYARRHKLPREVHVRFVKKSIRDKILNKARDEPLQYKGKQLVVLKHIPRRVRDLRKQYHFLTSVLIKCNVNFRWLIPVGILVTWQKKKYRLDSLDKAMKFYDCHFNTEGEQETRGETVHKGQEVSVMEERHPQQDESELEKKRIGRAGRSNSQRTQRNKRRGV
;
A
#
# COMPACT_ATOMS: atom_id res chain seq x y z
N MET A 1 -41.65 -7.26 41.93
CA MET A 1 -42.60 -7.36 40.79
C MET A 1 -42.45 -6.07 40.00
N SER A 2 -42.19 -6.04 38.69
CA SER A 2 -42.09 -7.14 37.71
C SER A 2 -40.94 -6.93 36.73
N SER A 3 -40.54 -7.98 36.01
CA SER A 3 -39.37 -7.98 35.13
C SER A 3 -39.60 -7.22 33.82
N GLY A 4 -38.67 -6.31 33.46
CA GLY A 4 -38.55 -5.76 32.12
C GLY A 4 -37.49 -6.52 31.32
N ALA A 5 -37.88 -7.18 30.22
CA ALA A 5 -36.96 -7.96 29.39
C ALA A 5 -36.24 -7.05 28.37
N LEU A 6 -34.90 -7.04 28.40
CA LEU A 6 -34.07 -6.34 27.42
C LEU A 6 -33.92 -7.20 26.14
N PHE A 7 -34.59 -6.79 25.06
CA PHE A 7 -34.33 -7.32 23.72
C PHE A 7 -33.24 -6.48 23.02
N PRO A 8 -32.24 -7.11 22.37
CA PRO A 8 -31.23 -6.38 21.63
C PRO A 8 -31.79 -5.82 20.32
N THR A 9 -31.61 -4.52 20.07
CA THR A 9 -32.03 -3.86 18.82
C THR A 9 -31.26 -4.41 17.62
N LEU A 10 -31.95 -5.15 16.75
CA LEU A 10 -31.37 -5.66 15.51
C LEU A 10 -31.26 -4.54 14.46
N VAL A 11 -30.03 -4.18 14.11
CA VAL A 11 -29.76 -3.25 13.00
C VAL A 11 -30.15 -3.94 11.68
N PRO A 12 -30.96 -3.33 10.80
CA PRO A 12 -31.39 -3.96 9.55
C PRO A 12 -30.21 -4.12 8.58
N GLY A 13 -29.76 -5.36 8.40
CA GLY A 13 -28.66 -5.67 7.48
C GLY A 13 -29.06 -5.42 6.02
N SER A 14 -28.45 -4.41 5.39
CA SER A 14 -28.69 -4.09 3.99
C SER A 14 -28.33 -5.28 3.08
N ARG A 15 -29.33 -5.78 2.34
CA ARG A 15 -29.15 -6.74 1.24
C ARG A 15 -29.18 -6.05 -0.13
N GLY A 16 -28.64 -4.83 -0.21
CA GLY A 16 -28.30 -4.20 -1.49
C GLY A 16 -27.12 -4.92 -2.14
N SER A 17 -27.13 -5.04 -3.48
CA SER A 17 -26.06 -5.70 -4.23
C SER A 17 -24.85 -4.77 -4.46
N SER A 18 -24.26 -4.25 -3.39
CA SER A 18 -22.93 -3.61 -3.45
C SER A 18 -21.85 -4.69 -3.38
N SER A 19 -21.23 -5.00 -4.52
CA SER A 19 -20.06 -5.87 -4.56
C SER A 19 -18.91 -5.21 -3.81
N LYS A 20 -18.54 -5.75 -2.64
CA LYS A 20 -17.45 -5.22 -1.78
C LYS A 20 -16.10 -5.12 -2.51
N TYR A 21 -15.92 -5.89 -3.57
CA TYR A 21 -14.69 -5.99 -4.35
C TYR A 21 -14.95 -5.58 -5.79
N LEU A 22 -14.00 -4.87 -6.41
CA LEU A 22 -14.03 -4.48 -7.83
C LEU A 22 -13.92 -5.72 -8.73
N VAL A 23 -13.12 -6.70 -8.29
CA VAL A 23 -13.01 -8.04 -8.89
C VAL A 23 -12.87 -9.05 -7.76
N GLU A 24 -13.50 -10.21 -7.88
CA GLU A 24 -13.10 -11.42 -7.14
C GLU A 24 -13.14 -12.65 -8.05
N PHE A 25 -12.22 -13.59 -7.83
CA PHE A 25 -12.19 -14.89 -8.50
C PHE A 25 -11.40 -15.92 -7.68
N ARG A 26 -11.74 -17.20 -7.84
CA ARG A 26 -11.03 -18.29 -7.16
C ARG A 26 -9.71 -18.57 -7.86
N ALA A 27 -8.61 -18.30 -7.17
CA ALA A 27 -7.27 -18.70 -7.57
C ALA A 27 -6.42 -19.02 -6.34
N GLY A 28 -5.59 -20.06 -6.43
CA GLY A 28 -4.58 -20.36 -5.40
C GLY A 28 -3.28 -19.62 -5.68
N LYS A 29 -2.49 -19.32 -4.65
CA LYS A 29 -1.12 -18.81 -4.84
C LYS A 29 -0.12 -19.94 -5.10
N MET A 30 1.04 -19.58 -5.64
CA MET A 30 2.18 -20.47 -5.86
C MET A 30 3.45 -19.83 -5.29
N SER A 31 4.32 -20.65 -4.71
CA SER A 31 5.58 -20.23 -4.10
C SER A 31 6.75 -20.73 -4.94
N LEU A 32 7.64 -19.82 -5.33
CA LEU A 32 8.92 -20.13 -5.97
C LEU A 32 9.85 -20.78 -4.93
N LYS A 33 10.42 -21.94 -5.26
CA LYS A 33 11.38 -22.68 -4.43
C LYS A 33 12.59 -23.01 -5.29
N GLY A 34 13.70 -22.30 -5.05
CA GLY A 34 14.82 -22.27 -5.99
C GLY A 34 14.33 -21.84 -7.38
N SER A 35 14.61 -22.64 -8.40
CA SER A 35 14.14 -22.39 -9.77
C SER A 35 12.70 -22.88 -10.06
N THR A 36 12.03 -23.59 -9.14
CA THR A 36 10.74 -24.27 -9.42
C THR A 36 9.56 -23.56 -8.76
N VAL A 37 8.53 -23.21 -9.53
CA VAL A 37 7.27 -22.65 -8.99
C VAL A 37 6.38 -23.80 -8.50
N THR A 38 6.02 -23.79 -7.21
CA THR A 38 5.21 -24.84 -6.57
C THR A 38 3.84 -24.32 -6.13
N PRO A 39 2.71 -24.92 -6.55
CA PRO A 39 1.38 -24.46 -6.16
C PRO A 39 1.07 -24.76 -4.69
N ASP A 40 0.46 -23.79 -3.99
CA ASP A 40 -0.28 -24.11 -2.76
C ASP A 40 -1.58 -24.83 -3.14
N LYS A 41 -1.90 -25.87 -2.38
CA LYS A 41 -3.12 -26.70 -2.53
C LYS A 41 -4.33 -26.12 -1.79
N ARG A 42 -4.16 -25.03 -1.02
CA ARG A 42 -5.26 -24.28 -0.37
C ARG A 42 -6.25 -23.72 -1.40
N LYS A 43 -7.51 -23.58 -0.99
CA LYS A 43 -8.55 -22.95 -1.82
C LYS A 43 -8.48 -21.43 -1.62
N GLY A 44 -7.98 -20.71 -2.62
CA GLY A 44 -7.78 -19.27 -2.51
C GLY A 44 -8.90 -18.45 -3.16
N LEU A 45 -8.99 -17.19 -2.76
CA LEU A 45 -9.71 -16.14 -3.48
C LEU A 45 -8.75 -14.96 -3.69
N VAL A 46 -8.53 -14.58 -4.95
CA VAL A 46 -7.96 -13.27 -5.30
C VAL A 46 -9.13 -12.29 -5.33
N TYR A 47 -8.95 -11.12 -4.75
CA TYR A 47 -9.89 -10.02 -4.92
C TYR A 47 -9.16 -8.67 -4.96
N ILE A 48 -9.74 -7.71 -5.66
CA ILE A 48 -9.29 -6.32 -5.71
C ILE A 48 -10.31 -5.46 -4.98
N GLN A 49 -9.86 -4.66 -4.02
CA GLN A 49 -10.69 -3.71 -3.29
C GLN A 49 -10.08 -2.31 -3.42
N GLN A 50 -10.94 -1.28 -3.51
CA GLN A 50 -10.52 0.09 -3.25
C GLN A 50 -10.77 0.41 -1.77
N THR A 51 -9.77 0.95 -1.08
CA THR A 51 -9.85 1.36 0.32
C THR A 51 -10.36 2.81 0.46
N ASP A 52 -10.65 3.24 1.69
CA ASP A 52 -11.24 4.56 1.95
C ASP A 52 -10.27 5.73 1.63
N ASP A 53 -8.96 5.44 1.57
CA ASP A 53 -7.88 6.29 1.04
C ASP A 53 -7.82 6.33 -0.50
N SER A 54 -8.76 5.66 -1.17
CA SER A 54 -8.87 5.48 -2.62
C SER A 54 -7.78 4.63 -3.30
N LEU A 55 -6.86 4.04 -2.55
CA LEU A 55 -5.81 3.15 -3.08
C LEU A 55 -6.36 1.79 -3.50
N ILE A 56 -5.64 1.10 -4.39
CA ILE A 56 -6.02 -0.23 -4.88
C ILE A 56 -5.27 -1.32 -4.14
N HIS A 57 -6.01 -2.11 -3.36
CA HIS A 57 -5.52 -3.30 -2.69
C HIS A 57 -5.74 -4.54 -3.56
N PHE A 58 -4.65 -5.23 -3.91
CA PHE A 58 -4.66 -6.58 -4.47
C PHE A 58 -4.48 -7.58 -3.33
N CYS A 59 -5.54 -8.30 -2.98
CA CYS A 59 -5.56 -9.20 -1.83
C CYS A 59 -5.67 -10.67 -2.23
N TRP A 60 -5.05 -11.56 -1.45
CA TRP A 60 -5.30 -13.01 -1.48
C TRP A 60 -5.71 -13.51 -0.10
N LYS A 61 -6.82 -14.25 -0.04
CA LYS A 61 -7.33 -14.90 1.18
C LYS A 61 -7.55 -16.40 1.02
N ASP A 62 -7.23 -17.17 2.07
CA ASP A 62 -7.57 -18.59 2.15
C ASP A 62 -9.07 -18.74 2.46
N ARG A 63 -9.80 -19.42 1.58
CA ARG A 63 -11.24 -19.70 1.74
C ARG A 63 -11.54 -20.79 2.75
N THR A 64 -10.53 -21.49 3.27
CA THR A 64 -10.68 -22.54 4.28
C THR A 64 -10.79 -21.95 5.69
N SER A 65 -9.99 -20.92 5.99
CA SER A 65 -9.92 -20.23 7.28
C SER A 65 -10.50 -18.81 7.27
N GLY A 66 -10.68 -18.19 6.10
CA GLY A 66 -11.19 -16.83 5.93
C GLY A 66 -10.13 -15.73 6.04
N ASN A 67 -8.90 -16.06 6.44
CA ASN A 67 -7.83 -15.09 6.64
C ASN A 67 -7.29 -14.56 5.31
N VAL A 68 -7.08 -13.25 5.24
CA VAL A 68 -6.20 -12.62 4.25
C VAL A 68 -4.76 -12.96 4.64
N GLU A 69 -3.98 -13.53 3.71
CA GLU A 69 -2.56 -13.84 3.94
C GLU A 69 -1.62 -12.91 3.19
N ASP A 70 -2.08 -12.36 2.06
CA ASP A 70 -1.33 -11.41 1.25
C ASP A 70 -2.24 -10.21 0.96
N ASP A 71 -1.79 -9.01 1.30
CA ASP A 71 -2.47 -7.75 1.02
C ASP A 71 -1.43 -6.75 0.50
N LEU A 72 -1.70 -6.14 -0.65
CA LEU A 72 -0.71 -5.38 -1.42
C LEU A 72 -1.36 -4.13 -2.00
N ILE A 73 -0.93 -2.97 -1.53
CA ILE A 73 -1.20 -1.68 -2.19
C ILE A 73 -0.47 -1.69 -3.54
N ILE A 74 -1.22 -1.45 -4.62
CA ILE A 74 -0.71 -1.35 -5.99
C ILE A 74 -0.97 0.08 -6.48
N PHE A 75 0.09 0.77 -6.90
CA PHE A 75 -0.04 2.06 -7.56
C PHE A 75 -0.39 1.87 -9.05
N PRO A 76 -1.10 2.83 -9.68
CA PRO A 76 -1.36 2.82 -11.11
C PRO A 76 -0.07 2.61 -11.91
N ASP A 77 -0.16 1.84 -12.98
CA ASP A 77 0.96 1.43 -13.81
C ASP A 77 2.11 0.64 -13.14
N ASP A 78 2.08 0.28 -11.84
CA ASP A 78 3.16 -0.52 -11.26
C ASP A 78 3.03 -2.04 -11.51
N CYS A 79 1.87 -2.56 -11.93
CA CYS A 79 1.66 -4.00 -12.08
C CYS A 79 1.06 -4.46 -13.41
N GLU A 80 1.63 -5.54 -13.95
CA GLU A 80 1.10 -6.31 -15.08
C GLU A 80 0.66 -7.71 -14.59
N PHE A 81 -0.62 -8.04 -14.71
CA PHE A 81 -1.14 -9.39 -14.49
C PHE A 81 -1.26 -10.13 -15.84
N LYS A 82 -0.55 -11.25 -16.00
CA LYS A 82 -0.40 -11.92 -17.32
C LYS A 82 -0.52 -13.44 -17.21
N ARG A 83 -1.11 -14.09 -18.21
CA ARG A 83 -1.10 -15.57 -18.33
C ARG A 83 0.33 -16.06 -18.63
N VAL A 84 0.77 -17.10 -17.92
CA VAL A 84 2.08 -17.74 -18.13
C VAL A 84 1.96 -18.84 -19.18
N SER A 85 2.14 -18.48 -20.46
CA SER A 85 2.03 -19.40 -21.60
C SER A 85 3.01 -20.59 -21.58
N GLN A 86 4.10 -20.48 -20.82
CA GLN A 86 5.09 -21.56 -20.64
C GLN A 86 4.57 -22.71 -19.76
N CYS A 87 3.47 -22.52 -19.01
CA CYS A 87 2.87 -23.58 -18.21
C CYS A 87 1.74 -24.29 -18.98
N THR A 88 2.07 -25.43 -19.60
CA THR A 88 1.08 -26.28 -20.29
C THR A 88 0.28 -27.19 -19.36
N THR A 89 0.75 -27.38 -18.12
CA THR A 89 0.16 -28.31 -17.13
C THR A 89 -0.90 -27.67 -16.23
N GLY A 90 -1.16 -26.37 -16.34
CA GLY A 90 -2.13 -25.67 -15.52
C GLY A 90 -2.37 -24.22 -15.93
N ARG A 91 -3.46 -23.63 -15.41
CA ARG A 91 -3.89 -22.27 -15.75
C ARG A 91 -3.21 -21.24 -14.84
N VAL A 92 -1.92 -21.01 -15.10
CA VAL A 92 -1.05 -20.15 -14.29
C VAL A 92 -1.01 -18.72 -14.82
N TYR A 93 -1.10 -17.77 -13.90
CA TYR A 93 -0.97 -16.33 -14.11
C TYR A 93 0.13 -15.78 -13.20
N VAL A 94 0.72 -14.65 -13.58
CA VAL A 94 1.73 -13.94 -12.80
C VAL A 94 1.32 -12.48 -12.64
N LEU A 95 1.36 -11.98 -11.40
CA LEU A 95 1.41 -10.55 -11.11
C LEU A 95 2.89 -10.14 -11.09
N LYS A 96 3.28 -9.33 -12.06
CA LYS A 96 4.64 -8.83 -12.25
C LYS A 96 4.68 -7.34 -11.92
N PHE A 97 5.51 -6.98 -10.95
CA PHE A 97 5.80 -5.59 -10.63
C PHE A 97 6.70 -4.98 -11.73
N LYS A 98 6.45 -3.73 -12.11
CA LYS A 98 7.29 -2.97 -13.05
C LYS A 98 8.46 -2.33 -12.30
N ALA A 99 8.22 -1.79 -11.09
CA ALA A 99 9.27 -1.31 -10.19
C ALA A 99 10.00 -2.47 -9.45
N GLY A 100 10.60 -3.40 -10.20
CA GLY A 100 11.54 -4.39 -9.65
C GLY A 100 11.47 -5.78 -10.28
N SER A 101 12.08 -6.76 -9.61
CA SER A 101 12.16 -8.16 -10.05
C SER A 101 11.05 -9.06 -9.48
N LYS A 102 10.20 -8.54 -8.58
CA LYS A 102 9.16 -9.28 -7.83
C LYS A 102 8.09 -9.85 -8.77
N ARG A 103 7.80 -11.14 -8.61
CA ARG A 103 6.80 -11.89 -9.39
C ARG A 103 6.00 -12.78 -8.43
N LEU A 104 4.68 -12.64 -8.44
CA LEU A 104 3.76 -13.46 -7.64
C LEU A 104 2.94 -14.34 -8.58
N PHE A 105 2.98 -15.65 -8.37
CA PHE A 105 2.36 -16.63 -9.25
C PHE A 105 1.04 -17.13 -8.64
N PHE A 106 0.00 -17.24 -9.48
CA PHE A 106 -1.34 -17.65 -9.11
C PHE A 106 -1.88 -18.69 -10.10
N TRP A 107 -2.76 -19.58 -9.66
CA TRP A 107 -3.36 -20.61 -10.50
C TRP A 107 -4.89 -20.62 -10.38
N MET A 108 -5.58 -20.60 -11.53
CA MET A 108 -7.05 -20.47 -11.57
C MET A 108 -7.76 -21.71 -11.00
N GLN A 109 -8.67 -21.46 -10.05
CA GLN A 109 -9.49 -22.47 -9.35
C GLN A 109 -10.97 -22.40 -9.73
N GLU A 110 -11.39 -21.51 -10.63
CA GLU A 110 -12.75 -21.54 -11.18
C GLU A 110 -12.97 -22.78 -12.07
N PRO A 111 -14.15 -23.41 -12.06
CA PRO A 111 -14.39 -24.68 -12.76
C PRO A 111 -14.52 -24.54 -14.27
N LYS A 112 -14.70 -23.31 -14.79
CA LYS A 112 -14.75 -22.96 -16.21
C LYS A 112 -13.50 -22.16 -16.60
N THR A 113 -13.13 -22.21 -17.87
CA THR A 113 -12.03 -21.44 -18.47
C THR A 113 -12.48 -20.19 -19.20
N GLU A 114 -13.75 -20.14 -19.63
CA GLU A 114 -14.40 -19.08 -20.42
C GLU A 114 -14.15 -17.66 -19.89
N LYS A 115 -13.97 -17.51 -18.57
CA LYS A 115 -13.81 -16.22 -17.87
C LYS A 115 -12.37 -15.90 -17.47
N ASP A 116 -11.40 -16.79 -17.68
CA ASP A 116 -10.03 -16.56 -17.18
C ASP A 116 -9.38 -15.33 -17.85
N GLU A 117 -9.72 -15.06 -19.12
CA GLU A 117 -9.29 -13.86 -19.84
C GLU A 117 -10.13 -12.62 -19.47
N GLU A 118 -11.42 -12.78 -19.16
CA GLU A 118 -12.28 -11.72 -18.60
C GLU A 118 -11.74 -11.22 -17.25
N HIS A 119 -11.41 -12.14 -16.35
CA HIS A 119 -10.80 -11.85 -15.05
C HIS A 119 -9.41 -11.22 -15.22
N CYS A 120 -8.57 -11.75 -16.11
CA CYS A 120 -7.25 -11.17 -16.37
C CYS A 120 -7.32 -9.73 -16.91
N ARG A 121 -8.27 -9.45 -17.81
CA ARG A 121 -8.52 -8.09 -18.32
C ARG A 121 -8.96 -7.17 -17.19
N LYS A 122 -9.99 -7.55 -16.43
CA LYS A 122 -10.53 -6.74 -15.33
C LYS A 122 -9.49 -6.46 -14.24
N VAL A 123 -8.63 -7.43 -13.91
CA VAL A 123 -7.49 -7.20 -13.00
C VAL A 123 -6.59 -6.08 -13.53
N ASN A 124 -6.12 -6.17 -14.78
CA ASN A 124 -5.27 -5.10 -15.35
C ASN A 124 -5.99 -3.76 -15.45
N GLU A 125 -7.29 -3.76 -15.77
CA GLU A 125 -8.12 -2.57 -15.87
C GLU A 125 -8.17 -1.81 -14.54
N TYR A 126 -8.51 -2.48 -13.43
CA TYR A 126 -8.56 -1.83 -12.11
C TYR A 126 -7.18 -1.57 -11.47
N LEU A 127 -6.12 -2.30 -11.85
CA LEU A 127 -4.77 -2.05 -11.36
C LEU A 127 -4.09 -0.85 -12.05
N ASN A 128 -4.42 -0.56 -13.31
CA ASN A 128 -3.79 0.52 -14.07
C ASN A 128 -4.70 1.76 -14.24
N ASN A 129 -6.02 1.58 -14.19
CA ASN A 129 -7.02 2.64 -14.26
C ASN A 129 -8.00 2.53 -13.07
N PRO A 130 -7.60 2.94 -11.85
CA PRO A 130 -8.47 2.90 -10.68
C PRO A 130 -9.73 3.78 -10.89
N PRO A 131 -10.90 3.39 -10.35
CA PRO A 131 -12.08 4.23 -10.41
C PRO A 131 -11.83 5.52 -9.62
N MET A 132 -11.88 6.65 -10.33
CA MET A 132 -11.50 7.96 -9.81
C MET A 132 -12.47 8.45 -8.71
N PRO A 133 -11.98 8.91 -7.55
CA PRO A 133 -12.85 9.37 -6.46
C PRO A 133 -13.71 10.57 -6.86
N GLY A 134 -15.01 10.33 -7.07
CA GLY A 134 -16.02 11.38 -7.22
C GLY A 134 -16.20 11.99 -8.63
N ALA A 135 -15.60 11.44 -9.68
CA ALA A 135 -15.67 12.03 -11.03
C ALA A 135 -16.64 11.31 -11.99
N LEU A 136 -17.83 11.88 -12.20
CA LEU A 136 -18.72 11.53 -13.32
C LEU A 136 -18.24 12.19 -14.64
N GLY A 137 -17.19 11.61 -15.22
CA GLY A 137 -16.77 11.83 -16.62
C GLY A 137 -16.00 13.12 -16.95
N GLY A 138 -15.29 13.11 -18.08
CA GLY A 138 -14.63 14.28 -18.68
C GLY A 138 -13.15 14.08 -18.99
N SER A 139 -12.82 13.81 -20.26
CA SER A 139 -11.44 13.70 -20.76
C SER A 139 -10.67 15.03 -20.66
N GLY A 140 -9.39 14.97 -20.24
CA GLY A 140 -8.44 16.09 -20.24
C GLY A 140 -6.99 15.58 -20.16
N SER A 141 -6.02 16.30 -20.74
CA SER A 141 -4.62 15.85 -20.90
C SER A 141 -3.63 16.76 -20.17
N GLY A 142 -2.63 16.15 -19.52
CA GLY A 142 -1.51 16.81 -18.83
C GLY A 142 -1.77 17.11 -17.34
N GLY A 143 -0.77 17.10 -16.45
CA GLY A 143 0.64 16.67 -16.61
C GLY A 143 1.58 17.38 -15.61
N HIS A 144 2.55 16.64 -15.04
CA HIS A 144 3.49 17.08 -13.96
C HIS A 144 2.81 17.48 -12.62
N GLU A 145 3.41 17.30 -11.44
CA GLU A 145 4.50 16.42 -11.00
C GLU A 145 4.46 16.30 -9.45
N LEU A 146 5.02 15.23 -8.88
CA LEU A 146 5.32 15.16 -7.44
C LEU A 146 6.75 14.62 -7.24
N SER A 147 7.73 15.52 -7.34
CA SER A 147 9.12 15.23 -7.04
C SER A 147 9.36 15.18 -5.52
N ALA A 148 9.32 13.98 -4.93
CA ALA A 148 9.64 13.75 -3.52
C ALA A 148 10.16 12.34 -3.23
N LEU A 149 11.43 12.07 -3.58
CA LEU A 149 12.39 11.26 -2.78
C LEU A 149 13.78 11.38 -3.43
N GLY A 150 14.77 11.81 -2.65
CA GLY A 150 16.03 12.35 -3.20
C GLY A 150 17.11 11.32 -3.54
N GLY A 151 17.84 11.58 -4.62
CA GLY A 151 19.16 11.02 -4.92
C GLY A 151 20.05 12.13 -5.47
N GLU A 152 21.27 12.27 -4.96
CA GLU A 152 22.20 13.35 -5.32
C GLU A 152 22.71 13.19 -6.76
N GLY A 153 22.65 14.26 -7.58
CA GLY A 153 22.84 14.13 -9.03
C GLY A 153 23.07 15.42 -9.83
N GLY A 154 23.77 16.42 -9.27
CA GLY A 154 24.45 17.45 -10.07
C GLY A 154 23.59 18.45 -10.87
N LEU A 155 22.82 19.30 -10.19
CA LEU A 155 22.17 20.48 -10.83
C LEU A 155 22.38 21.82 -10.09
N GLN A 156 23.36 21.87 -9.19
CA GLN A 156 23.66 23.02 -8.30
C GLN A 156 24.30 24.25 -9.01
N SER A 157 24.02 24.47 -10.30
CA SER A 157 24.73 25.46 -11.14
C SER A 157 23.82 26.46 -11.89
N LEU A 158 22.49 26.30 -11.89
CA LEU A 158 21.59 27.10 -12.75
C LEU A 158 20.37 27.73 -12.03
N LEU A 159 20.32 27.70 -10.69
CA LEU A 159 19.25 28.31 -9.88
C LEU A 159 19.78 29.42 -8.96
N GLY A 160 20.89 30.07 -9.33
CA GLY A 160 21.67 30.94 -8.46
C GLY A 160 21.94 32.36 -8.93
N ASN A 161 21.38 32.83 -10.06
CA ASN A 161 21.52 34.25 -10.44
C ASN A 161 20.48 34.77 -11.45
N MET A 162 19.39 35.37 -10.98
CA MET A 162 18.71 36.49 -11.67
C MET A 162 17.97 37.35 -10.64
N SER A 163 18.19 38.66 -10.66
CA SER A 163 17.71 39.58 -9.62
C SER A 163 16.37 40.22 -9.96
N HIS A 164 15.67 40.70 -8.93
CA HIS A 164 14.33 41.30 -8.99
C HIS A 164 14.37 42.73 -9.58
N ASN A 165 14.87 42.88 -10.82
CA ASN A 165 14.93 44.16 -11.54
C ASN A 165 14.56 44.05 -13.03
N GLN A 166 14.28 42.84 -13.56
CA GLN A 166 14.10 42.62 -15.00
C GLN A 166 12.67 42.21 -15.43
N LEU A 167 11.72 42.13 -14.48
CA LEU A 167 10.29 41.95 -14.77
C LEU A 167 9.54 43.28 -14.95
N MET A 168 10.13 44.41 -14.55
CA MET A 168 9.47 45.72 -14.50
C MET A 168 9.69 46.59 -15.75
N GLN A 169 9.89 45.97 -16.91
CA GLN A 169 10.10 46.65 -18.20
C GLN A 169 9.04 46.34 -19.28
N LEU A 170 7.95 45.64 -18.93
CA LEU A 170 6.90 45.26 -19.89
C LEU A 170 5.49 45.80 -19.58
N ILE A 171 5.30 46.54 -18.47
CA ILE A 171 4.03 47.21 -18.13
C ILE A 171 4.34 48.59 -17.56
N GLY A 172 4.16 49.66 -18.36
CA GLY A 172 4.34 51.03 -17.87
C GLY A 172 4.92 51.99 -18.92
N PRO A 173 4.73 53.31 -18.75
CA PRO A 173 3.84 53.99 -19.70
C PRO A 173 4.41 55.29 -20.30
N THR A 174 4.15 55.57 -21.59
CA THR A 174 4.26 56.94 -22.15
C THR A 174 3.68 57.07 -23.58
N GLY A 175 3.25 58.28 -23.94
CA GLY A 175 3.74 58.91 -25.18
C GLY A 175 3.08 58.58 -26.53
N LEU A 176 1.75 58.54 -26.66
CA LEU A 176 1.12 58.61 -28.00
C LEU A 176 1.14 60.06 -28.52
N GLY A 177 2.24 60.48 -29.17
CA GLY A 177 2.44 61.89 -29.54
C GLY A 177 3.46 62.18 -30.64
N GLY A 178 3.12 61.84 -31.88
CA GLY A 178 3.60 62.56 -33.07
C GLY A 178 4.84 62.03 -33.82
N LEU A 179 4.85 62.41 -35.11
CA LEU A 179 5.95 62.49 -36.08
C LEU A 179 6.49 61.22 -36.80
N GLU A 180 6.40 61.34 -38.13
CA GLU A 180 7.38 60.97 -39.16
C GLU A 180 7.69 59.50 -39.49
N MET A 181 7.17 59.09 -40.66
CA MET A 181 7.81 58.15 -41.57
C MET A 181 8.02 58.84 -42.92
N SER A 182 9.26 58.84 -43.42
CA SER A 182 9.70 59.33 -44.74
C SER A 182 10.98 58.57 -45.08
N THR A 183 11.34 58.20 -46.31
CA THR A 183 10.97 58.68 -47.67
C THR A 183 10.74 57.44 -48.60
N SER A 184 10.66 57.46 -49.94
CA SER A 184 10.87 58.50 -50.96
C SER A 184 10.16 58.18 -52.30
N ASN A 185 9.83 59.24 -53.07
CA ASN A 185 9.72 59.29 -54.55
C ASN A 185 8.58 58.46 -55.21
N ILE A 186 7.88 58.89 -56.28
CA ILE A 186 8.01 60.02 -57.25
C ILE A 186 6.56 60.29 -57.83
N THR A 187 6.11 61.41 -58.45
CA THR A 187 6.72 62.42 -59.34
C THR A 187 5.93 63.76 -59.38
N ARG A 188 6.51 64.77 -60.04
CA ARG A 188 5.94 65.77 -61.02
C ARG A 188 4.43 65.74 -61.34
N ILE A 189 3.69 66.84 -61.61
CA ILE A 189 3.94 68.28 -62.00
C ILE A 189 2.69 69.08 -61.48
N GLY A 190 2.66 70.35 -61.02
CA GLY A 190 3.18 71.64 -61.52
C GLY A 190 2.15 72.34 -62.44
N LYS A 191 1.68 73.60 -62.35
CA LYS A 191 1.83 74.82 -61.48
C LYS A 191 0.39 75.48 -61.40
N LYS A 192 -0.02 76.34 -60.45
CA LYS A 192 0.33 77.76 -60.17
C LYS A 192 0.41 78.68 -61.42
N ALA A 193 -0.12 79.91 -61.45
CA ALA A 193 -0.83 80.73 -60.46
C ALA A 193 -1.55 81.94 -61.12
N SER A 194 -2.25 82.79 -60.31
CA SER A 194 -2.53 84.25 -60.50
C SER A 194 -3.32 84.75 -61.72
N SER A 195 -3.97 85.94 -61.74
CA SER A 195 -4.72 86.77 -60.75
C SER A 195 -5.23 88.04 -61.48
N THR A 196 -5.99 88.90 -60.78
CA THR A 196 -6.13 90.36 -61.05
C THR A 196 -6.69 90.85 -62.41
N SER A 197 -7.99 91.15 -62.41
CA SER A 197 -8.61 92.45 -62.81
C SER A 197 -8.06 93.29 -63.97
N SER A 198 -8.93 93.70 -64.90
CA SER A 198 -9.48 95.09 -64.92
C SER A 198 -10.45 95.35 -66.10
N SER A 199 -10.88 96.61 -66.24
CA SER A 199 -12.11 97.13 -66.85
C SER A 199 -12.09 97.50 -68.35
N ALA A 200 -13.30 97.51 -68.93
CA ALA A 200 -13.86 98.51 -69.87
C ALA A 200 -13.68 98.39 -71.41
N SER A 201 -14.77 98.78 -72.11
CA SER A 201 -14.90 99.31 -73.48
C SER A 201 -14.25 98.54 -74.65
N SER A 202 -15.01 98.10 -75.66
CA SER A 202 -15.63 99.01 -76.63
C SER A 202 -16.52 98.29 -77.67
N SER A 203 -17.47 99.03 -78.25
CA SER A 203 -18.10 98.70 -79.55
C SER A 203 -17.27 99.36 -80.67
N PRO A 204 -17.19 98.82 -81.91
CA PRO A 204 -18.31 99.01 -82.84
C PRO A 204 -18.55 97.96 -83.95
N SER A 205 -19.82 97.88 -84.39
CA SER A 205 -20.28 97.74 -85.78
C SER A 205 -19.99 96.49 -86.65
N LYS A 206 -21.11 95.80 -86.97
CA LYS A 206 -21.52 95.34 -88.32
C LYS A 206 -20.68 94.24 -89.03
N GLN A 207 -21.23 93.03 -89.12
CA GLN A 207 -21.94 92.59 -90.36
C GLN A 207 -22.76 91.29 -90.19
N ARG A 208 -23.58 91.00 -91.21
CA ARG A 208 -24.57 89.92 -91.43
C ARG A 208 -24.09 88.54 -90.91
N SER A 209 -24.86 87.74 -90.16
CA SER A 209 -26.20 87.14 -90.36
C SER A 209 -26.14 85.68 -90.89
N ILE A 210 -27.01 84.80 -90.37
CA ILE A 210 -27.25 83.39 -90.76
C ILE A 210 -26.15 82.35 -90.39
N GLU A 211 -25.70 82.29 -89.12
CA GLU A 211 -24.97 81.10 -88.60
C GLU A 211 -25.26 80.75 -87.12
N SER A 212 -26.35 81.29 -86.54
CA SER A 212 -26.60 81.22 -85.09
C SER A 212 -27.40 80.00 -84.60
N MET A 213 -28.05 79.23 -85.47
CA MET A 213 -29.00 78.17 -85.05
C MET A 213 -28.31 76.82 -84.78
N LEU A 214 -27.36 76.41 -85.65
CA LEU A 214 -26.71 75.10 -85.59
C LEU A 214 -25.75 74.93 -84.38
N GLN A 215 -25.25 76.04 -83.83
CA GLN A 215 -24.44 76.06 -82.60
C GLN A 215 -25.30 75.79 -81.36
N VAL A 216 -26.51 76.37 -81.29
CA VAL A 216 -27.40 76.25 -80.13
C VAL A 216 -27.89 74.81 -79.95
N GLU A 217 -28.20 74.10 -81.03
CA GLU A 217 -28.59 72.68 -80.95
C GLU A 217 -27.44 71.79 -80.46
N LYS A 218 -26.20 72.03 -80.90
CA LYS A 218 -25.02 71.30 -80.40
C LYS A 218 -24.77 71.56 -78.91
N CYS A 219 -24.86 72.81 -78.46
CA CYS A 219 -24.77 73.15 -77.04
C CYS A 219 -25.88 72.47 -76.21
N ASN A 220 -27.12 72.43 -76.72
CA ASN A 220 -28.24 71.77 -76.05
C ASN A 220 -28.10 70.23 -76.01
N ALA A 221 -27.47 69.61 -77.02
CA ALA A 221 -27.14 68.19 -77.00
C ALA A 221 -26.10 67.88 -75.91
N ILE A 222 -25.00 68.65 -75.87
CA ILE A 222 -23.94 68.52 -74.85
C ILE A 222 -24.50 68.74 -73.44
N LEU A 223 -25.39 69.72 -73.23
CA LEU A 223 -26.05 69.93 -71.94
C LEU A 223 -26.93 68.75 -71.49
N LYS A 224 -27.64 68.09 -72.41
CA LYS A 224 -28.39 66.85 -72.10
C LYS A 224 -27.48 65.70 -71.73
N GLU A 225 -26.35 65.56 -72.42
CA GLU A 225 -25.34 64.53 -72.17
C GLU A 225 -24.64 64.72 -70.82
N ILE A 226 -24.32 65.97 -70.46
CA ILE A 226 -23.82 66.34 -69.12
C ILE A 226 -24.86 66.06 -68.03
N LEU A 227 -26.14 66.38 -68.26
CA LEU A 227 -27.22 66.04 -67.31
C LEU A 227 -27.36 64.52 -67.11
N ALA A 228 -27.26 63.72 -68.17
CA ALA A 228 -27.27 62.27 -68.09
C ALA A 228 -26.04 61.71 -67.33
N MET A 229 -24.85 62.27 -67.53
CA MET A 229 -23.66 61.92 -66.75
C MET A 229 -23.81 62.29 -65.26
N LEU A 230 -24.39 63.45 -64.93
CA LEU A 230 -24.67 63.84 -63.54
C LEU A 230 -25.72 62.92 -62.89
N GLN A 231 -26.76 62.53 -63.63
CA GLN A 231 -27.80 61.63 -63.13
C GLN A 231 -27.28 60.21 -62.89
N THR A 232 -26.48 59.65 -63.81
CA THR A 232 -25.82 58.35 -63.63
C THR A 232 -24.77 58.37 -62.51
N LEU A 233 -24.06 59.48 -62.31
CA LEU A 233 -23.19 59.69 -61.15
C LEU A 233 -24.01 59.70 -59.84
N GLN A 234 -25.13 60.40 -59.79
CA GLN A 234 -26.00 60.45 -58.59
C GLN A 234 -26.66 59.09 -58.30
N GLU A 235 -27.03 58.33 -59.32
CA GLU A 235 -27.44 56.92 -59.16
C GLU A 235 -26.32 56.05 -58.62
N THR A 236 -25.08 56.23 -59.09
CA THR A 236 -23.92 55.46 -58.61
C THR A 236 -23.61 55.81 -57.15
N MET A 237 -23.67 57.10 -56.78
CA MET A 237 -23.49 57.57 -55.41
C MET A 237 -24.59 57.04 -54.46
N THR A 238 -25.85 56.97 -54.91
CA THR A 238 -26.95 56.42 -54.10
C THR A 238 -26.87 54.89 -53.98
N LYS A 239 -26.48 54.17 -55.04
CA LYS A 239 -26.18 52.72 -54.98
C LYS A 239 -25.04 52.44 -53.98
N ASN A 240 -23.95 53.18 -54.05
CA ASN A 240 -22.82 53.06 -53.11
C ASN A 240 -23.24 53.37 -51.65
N HIS A 241 -24.04 54.41 -51.42
CA HIS A 241 -24.56 54.75 -50.08
C HIS A 241 -25.49 53.68 -49.51
N ASN A 242 -26.25 52.99 -50.36
CA ASN A 242 -27.11 51.88 -49.95
C ASN A 242 -26.31 50.62 -49.58
N GLU A 243 -25.27 50.26 -50.34
CA GLU A 243 -24.38 49.15 -49.95
C GLU A 243 -23.59 49.49 -48.66
N ILE A 244 -23.06 50.72 -48.52
CA ILE A 244 -22.42 51.16 -47.27
C ILE A 244 -23.39 51.06 -46.09
N ARG A 245 -24.65 51.48 -46.27
CA ARG A 245 -25.70 51.35 -45.25
C ARG A 245 -25.99 49.89 -44.88
N LYS A 246 -25.98 48.99 -45.87
CA LYS A 246 -26.17 47.54 -45.68
C LYS A 246 -25.02 46.92 -44.90
N TYR A 247 -23.76 47.17 -45.29
CA TYR A 247 -22.58 46.73 -44.51
C TYR A 247 -22.58 47.27 -43.07
N ILE A 248 -22.98 48.53 -42.86
CA ILE A 248 -23.14 49.10 -41.50
C ILE A 248 -24.24 48.37 -40.71
N GLY A 249 -25.30 47.90 -41.37
CA GLY A 249 -26.35 47.07 -40.77
C GLY A 249 -25.83 45.68 -40.37
N GLU A 250 -25.11 45.01 -41.27
CA GLU A 250 -24.50 43.70 -41.02
C GLU A 250 -23.48 43.76 -39.86
N VAL A 251 -22.57 44.74 -39.87
CA VAL A 251 -21.61 44.99 -38.77
C VAL A 251 -22.32 45.28 -37.44
N ARG A 252 -23.45 46.01 -37.47
CA ARG A 252 -24.24 46.29 -36.26
C ARG A 252 -24.90 45.04 -35.69
N ASN A 253 -25.41 44.16 -36.55
CA ASN A 253 -26.01 42.89 -36.13
C ASN A 253 -24.95 41.97 -35.49
N ASN A 254 -23.81 41.80 -36.18
CA ASN A 254 -22.68 41.01 -35.67
C ASN A 254 -22.16 41.55 -34.33
N MET A 255 -22.07 42.88 -34.18
CA MET A 255 -21.72 43.53 -32.90
C MET A 255 -22.76 43.27 -31.80
N GLY A 256 -24.04 43.18 -32.16
CA GLY A 256 -25.12 42.79 -31.25
C GLY A 256 -24.99 41.35 -30.75
N GLU A 257 -24.70 40.41 -31.64
CA GLU A 257 -24.44 39.01 -31.31
C GLU A 257 -23.19 38.86 -30.42
N ILE A 258 -22.07 39.49 -30.80
CA ILE A 258 -20.84 39.52 -30.00
C ILE A 258 -21.15 40.04 -28.59
N LYS A 259 -21.88 41.15 -28.46
CA LYS A 259 -22.26 41.71 -27.15
C LYS A 259 -23.07 40.71 -26.30
N GLN A 260 -23.99 39.95 -26.89
CA GLN A 260 -24.73 38.90 -26.17
C GLN A 260 -23.80 37.76 -25.73
N THR A 261 -22.85 37.34 -26.57
CA THR A 261 -21.89 36.28 -26.20
C THR A 261 -20.96 36.72 -25.06
N VAL A 262 -20.52 37.97 -25.03
CA VAL A 262 -19.71 38.54 -23.93
C VAL A 262 -20.50 38.53 -22.62
N GLN A 263 -21.73 39.05 -22.60
CA GLN A 263 -22.58 39.04 -21.40
C GLN A 263 -22.86 37.61 -20.88
N HIS A 264 -22.98 36.63 -21.77
CA HIS A 264 -23.10 35.21 -21.41
C HIS A 264 -21.79 34.60 -20.90
N MET A 265 -20.62 35.09 -21.33
CA MET A 265 -19.32 34.75 -20.76
C MET A 265 -19.14 35.34 -19.36
N ASP A 266 -19.50 36.61 -19.15
CA ASP A 266 -19.43 37.28 -17.84
C ASP A 266 -20.27 36.53 -16.80
N ALA A 267 -21.54 36.23 -17.13
CA ALA A 267 -22.46 35.45 -16.30
C ALA A 267 -22.03 33.96 -16.11
N LYS A 268 -21.04 33.48 -16.87
CA LYS A 268 -20.34 32.20 -16.61
C LYS A 268 -19.13 32.40 -15.70
N LEU A 269 -18.34 33.46 -15.90
CA LEU A 269 -17.17 33.79 -15.07
C LEU A 269 -17.58 34.00 -13.60
N GLU A 270 -18.68 34.70 -13.33
CA GLU A 270 -19.23 34.81 -11.96
C GLU A 270 -19.54 33.42 -11.35
N LYS A 271 -20.13 32.51 -12.13
CA LYS A 271 -20.45 31.13 -11.72
C LYS A 271 -19.22 30.22 -11.65
N PHE A 272 -18.09 30.60 -12.23
CA PHE A 272 -16.79 29.99 -11.95
C PHE A 272 -16.22 30.54 -10.65
N GLN A 273 -16.21 31.87 -10.45
CA GLN A 273 -15.69 32.51 -9.24
C GLN A 273 -16.40 32.02 -7.97
N GLN A 274 -17.74 31.92 -7.99
CA GLN A 274 -18.53 31.36 -6.89
C GLN A 274 -18.25 29.88 -6.58
N ARG A 275 -17.78 29.11 -7.57
CA ARG A 275 -17.36 27.71 -7.38
C ARG A 275 -15.93 27.60 -6.87
N ILE A 276 -15.04 28.50 -7.31
CA ILE A 276 -13.66 28.60 -6.82
C ILE A 276 -13.66 28.89 -5.33
N THR A 277 -14.31 29.97 -4.88
CA THR A 277 -14.35 30.35 -3.45
C THR A 277 -15.05 29.30 -2.58
N LYS A 278 -16.09 28.61 -3.11
CA LYS A 278 -16.74 27.49 -2.41
C LYS A 278 -15.84 26.25 -2.29
N ASN A 279 -15.01 25.98 -3.29
CA ASN A 279 -14.05 24.88 -3.24
C ASN A 279 -12.86 25.21 -2.32
N GLU A 280 -12.36 26.44 -2.34
CA GLU A 280 -11.32 26.95 -1.43
C GLU A 280 -11.74 26.78 0.05
N GLN A 281 -12.97 27.18 0.40
CA GLN A 281 -13.56 26.94 1.73
C GLN A 281 -13.78 25.46 2.08
N ARG A 282 -13.75 24.55 1.10
CA ARG A 282 -13.78 23.10 1.34
C ARG A 282 -12.38 22.54 1.56
N ILE A 283 -11.41 22.96 0.75
CA ILE A 283 -10.00 22.57 0.85
C ILE A 283 -9.48 22.92 2.24
N GLN A 284 -9.69 24.15 2.72
CA GLN A 284 -9.33 24.58 4.09
C GLN A 284 -9.93 23.64 5.16
N LYS A 285 -11.19 23.23 5.01
CA LYS A 285 -11.89 22.31 5.93
C LYS A 285 -11.54 20.84 5.74
N GLU A 286 -10.74 20.50 4.73
CA GLU A 286 -10.21 19.16 4.48
C GLU A 286 -8.75 19.11 4.97
N GLU A 287 -7.98 20.21 4.81
CA GLU A 287 -6.67 20.46 5.44
C GLU A 287 -6.74 20.48 6.97
N GLU A 288 -7.66 21.27 7.56
CA GLU A 288 -7.94 21.29 9.01
C GLU A 288 -8.23 19.88 9.58
N LYS A 289 -8.81 18.99 8.76
CA LYS A 289 -9.09 17.61 9.15
C LYS A 289 -7.87 16.71 8.99
N SER A 290 -7.04 16.91 7.96
CA SER A 290 -5.77 16.17 7.78
C SER A 290 -4.85 16.40 8.98
N GLU A 291 -4.66 17.67 9.37
CA GLU A 291 -3.82 18.03 10.53
C GLU A 291 -4.38 17.43 11.84
N GLN A 292 -5.71 17.35 11.98
CA GLN A 292 -6.38 16.67 13.09
C GLN A 292 -6.35 15.14 13.01
N ILE A 293 -6.02 14.54 11.87
CA ILE A 293 -5.84 13.10 11.69
C ILE A 293 -4.38 12.75 11.97
N GLU A 294 -3.43 13.50 11.44
CA GLU A 294 -1.99 13.38 11.72
C GLU A 294 -1.70 13.44 13.22
N LYS A 295 -2.22 14.45 13.93
CA LYS A 295 -2.11 14.57 15.40
C LYS A 295 -2.70 13.37 16.17
N LYS A 296 -3.67 12.65 15.59
CA LYS A 296 -4.22 11.39 16.16
C LYS A 296 -3.38 10.18 15.80
N VAL A 297 -2.78 10.13 14.61
CA VAL A 297 -1.85 9.09 14.19
C VAL A 297 -0.60 9.10 15.09
N ASP A 298 -0.06 10.28 15.41
CA ASP A 298 1.08 10.41 16.32
C ASP A 298 0.76 9.96 17.76
N ASP A 299 -0.41 10.36 18.29
CA ASP A 299 -0.91 9.90 19.59
C ASP A 299 -1.11 8.38 19.62
N ILE A 300 -1.63 7.78 18.54
CA ILE A 300 -1.76 6.32 18.37
C ILE A 300 -0.38 5.65 18.31
N ASN A 301 0.59 6.20 17.57
CA ASN A 301 1.95 5.67 17.47
C ASN A 301 2.68 5.72 18.83
N TYR A 302 2.51 6.80 19.58
CA TYR A 302 3.05 6.93 20.94
C TYR A 302 2.42 5.91 21.90
N LYS A 303 1.09 5.75 21.86
CA LYS A 303 0.36 4.74 22.65
C LYS A 303 0.74 3.30 22.27
N LEU A 304 0.96 3.02 20.99
CA LEU A 304 1.43 1.73 20.49
C LEU A 304 2.85 1.42 21.01
N THR A 305 3.73 2.43 21.08
CA THR A 305 5.08 2.29 21.62
C THR A 305 5.05 1.91 23.11
N GLN A 306 4.30 2.67 23.93
CA GLN A 306 4.07 2.31 25.34
C GLN A 306 3.44 0.92 25.51
N ALA A 307 2.46 0.56 24.68
CA ALA A 307 1.81 -0.76 24.75
C ALA A 307 2.80 -1.91 24.49
N ASN A 308 3.74 -1.73 23.57
CA ASN A 308 4.82 -2.70 23.30
C ASN A 308 5.82 -2.80 24.47
N GLU A 309 6.20 -1.69 25.09
CA GLU A 309 7.07 -1.67 26.28
C GLU A 309 6.42 -2.35 27.49
N LEU A 310 5.14 -2.05 27.75
CA LEU A 310 4.34 -2.71 28.78
C LEU A 310 4.18 -4.21 28.49
N GLN A 311 3.95 -4.60 27.23
CA GLN A 311 3.88 -6.02 26.84
C GLN A 311 5.21 -6.75 27.09
N ASN A 312 6.36 -6.13 26.77
CA ASN A 312 7.68 -6.69 27.05
C ASN A 312 7.92 -6.84 28.56
N THR A 313 7.52 -5.84 29.34
CA THR A 313 7.60 -5.86 30.81
C THR A 313 6.75 -6.99 31.41
N VAL A 314 5.51 -7.16 30.93
CA VAL A 314 4.63 -8.27 31.36
C VAL A 314 5.20 -9.63 30.97
N ILE A 315 5.82 -9.77 29.79
CA ILE A 315 6.49 -11.00 29.36
C ILE A 315 7.69 -11.33 30.28
N MET A 316 8.44 -10.33 30.73
CA MET A 316 9.52 -10.51 31.70
C MET A 316 8.99 -10.98 33.06
N LEU A 317 7.97 -10.31 33.61
CA LEU A 317 7.34 -10.68 34.89
C LEU A 317 6.68 -12.07 34.84
N GLU A 318 6.01 -12.43 33.74
CA GLU A 318 5.52 -13.80 33.50
C GLU A 318 6.65 -14.83 33.54
N THR A 319 7.81 -14.49 32.97
CA THR A 319 8.97 -15.39 32.89
C THR A 319 9.69 -15.53 34.23
N GLU A 320 9.75 -14.46 35.03
CA GLU A 320 10.29 -14.48 36.39
C GLU A 320 9.39 -15.26 37.36
N LYS A 321 8.06 -15.06 37.30
CA LYS A 321 7.12 -15.92 38.03
C LYS A 321 7.27 -17.38 37.58
N ALA A 322 7.34 -17.65 36.28
CA ALA A 322 7.55 -19.00 35.75
C ALA A 322 8.90 -19.64 36.14
N ALA A 323 9.95 -18.84 36.40
CA ALA A 323 11.27 -19.33 36.81
C ALA A 323 11.27 -20.00 38.20
N HIS A 324 10.18 -19.88 38.96
CA HIS A 324 9.94 -20.55 40.24
C HIS A 324 9.14 -21.87 40.11
N TYR A 325 8.62 -22.21 38.93
CA TYR A 325 7.83 -23.43 38.73
C TYR A 325 8.58 -24.55 37.98
N LEU A 326 8.39 -25.78 38.44
CA LEU A 326 8.59 -26.99 37.63
C LEU A 326 7.26 -27.65 37.27
N ARG A 327 7.31 -28.47 36.22
CA ARG A 327 6.20 -29.29 35.74
C ARG A 327 6.66 -30.74 35.72
N PHE A 328 5.90 -31.62 36.36
CA PHE A 328 6.17 -33.04 36.47
C PHE A 328 5.10 -33.81 35.69
N GLN A 329 5.53 -34.59 34.70
CA GLN A 329 4.65 -35.48 33.93
C GLN A 329 4.78 -36.92 34.43
N ASN A 330 3.76 -37.74 34.15
CA ASN A 330 3.71 -39.19 34.44
C ASN A 330 3.57 -39.60 35.93
N ILE A 331 3.24 -38.65 36.83
CA ILE A 331 2.80 -38.96 38.19
C ILE A 331 1.37 -39.52 38.11
N GLU A 332 1.16 -40.76 38.53
CA GLU A 332 -0.15 -41.44 38.53
C GLU A 332 -1.19 -40.68 39.35
N GLU A 333 -2.48 -40.82 39.01
CA GLU A 333 -3.60 -40.18 39.73
C GLU A 333 -4.38 -41.20 40.57
N GLU A 334 -4.56 -40.90 41.86
CA GLU A 334 -5.40 -41.68 42.77
C GLU A 334 -6.55 -40.85 43.35
N LYS A 335 -7.61 -41.52 43.81
CA LYS A 335 -8.80 -40.86 44.36
C LYS A 335 -8.54 -40.47 45.82
N GLY A 336 -8.56 -39.16 46.11
CA GLY A 336 -8.25 -38.66 47.45
C GLY A 336 -6.75 -38.63 47.75
N GLU A 337 -5.91 -38.55 46.72
CA GLU A 337 -4.46 -38.34 46.86
C GLU A 337 -4.14 -37.00 47.59
N ASP A 338 -3.19 -37.04 48.51
CA ASP A 338 -2.55 -35.83 49.04
C ASP A 338 -1.36 -35.48 48.13
N LEU A 339 -1.59 -34.49 47.24
CA LEU A 339 -0.61 -34.11 46.24
C LEU A 339 0.62 -33.38 46.82
N PRO A 340 0.49 -32.49 47.82
CA PRO A 340 1.62 -32.03 48.64
C PRO A 340 2.48 -33.17 49.18
N GLU A 341 1.92 -34.09 49.97
CA GLU A 341 2.71 -35.15 50.63
C GLU A 341 3.48 -36.02 49.61
N ILE A 342 2.82 -36.41 48.51
CA ILE A 342 3.44 -37.20 47.43
C ILE A 342 4.61 -36.45 46.78
N MET A 343 4.49 -35.14 46.58
CA MET A 343 5.55 -34.32 45.97
C MET A 343 6.69 -34.04 46.96
N GLU A 344 6.38 -33.81 48.23
CA GLU A 344 7.35 -33.63 49.30
C GLU A 344 8.21 -34.87 49.49
N GLU A 345 7.61 -36.05 49.68
CA GLU A 345 8.37 -37.31 49.86
C GLU A 345 9.29 -37.57 48.66
N LEU A 346 8.77 -37.41 47.44
CA LEU A 346 9.52 -37.65 46.22
C LEU A 346 10.70 -36.68 46.05
N LEU A 347 10.52 -35.39 46.33
CA LEU A 347 11.57 -34.38 46.17
C LEU A 347 12.57 -34.36 47.34
N ALA A 348 12.10 -34.63 48.56
CA ALA A 348 12.92 -34.90 49.74
C ALA A 348 13.90 -36.06 49.45
N LYS A 349 13.37 -37.20 48.99
CA LYS A 349 14.14 -38.37 48.59
C LYS A 349 15.09 -38.10 47.42
N ALA A 350 14.67 -37.32 46.42
CA ALA A 350 15.51 -36.96 45.27
C ALA A 350 16.72 -36.09 45.62
N LEU A 351 16.59 -35.22 46.63
CA LEU A 351 17.68 -34.31 47.08
C LEU A 351 18.42 -34.77 48.34
N GLY A 352 17.95 -35.78 49.07
CA GLY A 352 18.50 -36.18 50.36
C GLY A 352 18.26 -35.13 51.45
N ILE A 353 17.05 -34.57 51.49
CA ILE A 353 16.64 -33.49 52.41
C ILE A 353 15.41 -33.96 53.21
N ASP A 354 15.26 -33.53 54.46
CA ASP A 354 14.13 -33.87 55.33
C ASP A 354 12.78 -33.37 54.75
N LYS A 355 11.70 -34.15 54.94
CA LYS A 355 10.35 -33.83 54.40
C LYS A 355 9.90 -32.41 54.79
N GLN A 356 9.96 -32.06 56.07
CA GLN A 356 9.60 -30.73 56.61
C GLN A 356 10.38 -29.57 55.96
N LYS A 357 11.62 -29.82 55.55
CA LYS A 357 12.47 -28.82 54.89
C LYS A 357 12.21 -28.72 53.38
N MET A 358 11.58 -29.73 52.78
CA MET A 358 11.04 -29.67 51.42
C MET A 358 9.70 -28.91 51.40
N GLU A 359 8.82 -29.22 52.35
CA GLU A 359 7.55 -28.51 52.63
C GLU A 359 7.78 -26.99 52.72
N MET A 360 8.71 -26.54 53.56
CA MET A 360 9.07 -25.10 53.71
C MET A 360 9.69 -24.43 52.46
N GLU A 361 10.10 -25.18 51.45
CA GLU A 361 10.65 -24.65 50.19
C GLU A 361 9.65 -24.73 49.02
N MET A 362 8.46 -25.30 49.24
CA MET A 362 7.35 -25.41 48.31
C MET A 362 6.23 -24.43 48.70
N ASP A 363 5.44 -23.98 47.71
CA ASP A 363 4.53 -22.81 47.87
C ASP A 363 3.15 -23.08 47.24
N GLU A 364 3.12 -23.46 45.97
CA GLU A 364 1.89 -23.84 45.25
C GLU A 364 2.06 -25.23 44.61
N ILE A 365 1.13 -26.16 44.82
CA ILE A 365 1.16 -27.51 44.27
C ILE A 365 -0.21 -27.84 43.68
N PHE A 366 -0.29 -28.12 42.37
CA PHE A 366 -1.57 -28.41 41.71
C PHE A 366 -1.44 -29.22 40.41
N ARG A 367 -2.47 -30.02 40.06
CA ARG A 367 -2.57 -30.69 38.76
C ARG A 367 -3.27 -29.83 37.71
N ILE A 368 -2.66 -29.65 36.55
CA ILE A 368 -3.29 -28.95 35.42
C ILE A 368 -4.24 -29.85 34.64
N HIS A 369 -5.50 -29.43 34.57
CA HIS A 369 -6.50 -30.10 33.76
C HIS A 369 -6.40 -29.70 32.27
N THR A 370 -5.88 -30.59 31.42
CA THR A 370 -5.82 -30.36 29.96
C THR A 370 -6.84 -31.22 29.21
N ILE A 371 -7.40 -30.65 28.12
CA ILE A 371 -8.28 -31.40 27.19
C ILE A 371 -7.52 -32.58 26.56
N TYR A 372 -6.21 -32.45 26.36
CA TYR A 372 -5.34 -33.51 25.83
C TYR A 372 -5.27 -34.71 26.78
N ALA A 373 -4.93 -34.50 28.06
CA ALA A 373 -4.86 -35.56 29.06
C ALA A 373 -6.22 -36.29 29.18
N ARG A 374 -7.32 -35.51 29.25
CA ARG A 374 -8.69 -36.06 29.32
C ARG A 374 -9.05 -36.91 28.09
N ARG A 375 -8.69 -36.49 26.88
CA ARG A 375 -8.97 -37.22 25.62
C ARG A 375 -8.12 -38.49 25.47
N HIS A 376 -6.88 -38.48 25.96
CA HIS A 376 -5.94 -39.60 25.79
C HIS A 376 -5.81 -40.51 27.02
N LYS A 377 -6.59 -40.26 28.09
CA LYS A 377 -6.53 -40.98 29.37
C LYS A 377 -5.11 -41.02 29.96
N LEU A 378 -4.43 -39.88 29.91
CA LEU A 378 -3.10 -39.69 30.51
C LEU A 378 -3.23 -38.98 31.86
N PRO A 379 -2.34 -39.25 32.84
CA PRO A 379 -2.28 -38.48 34.07
C PRO A 379 -2.02 -36.99 33.80
N ARG A 380 -2.65 -36.12 34.59
CA ARG A 380 -2.49 -34.66 34.56
C ARG A 380 -1.10 -34.25 35.07
N GLU A 381 -0.49 -33.30 34.38
CA GLU A 381 0.78 -32.69 34.78
C GLU A 381 0.64 -32.02 36.15
N VAL A 382 1.56 -32.30 37.07
CA VAL A 382 1.67 -31.61 38.36
C VAL A 382 2.57 -30.39 38.17
N HIS A 383 2.14 -29.23 38.65
CA HIS A 383 2.94 -28.03 38.75
C HIS A 383 3.30 -27.79 40.22
N VAL A 384 4.58 -27.50 40.47
CA VAL A 384 5.08 -27.08 41.79
C VAL A 384 5.77 -25.74 41.65
N ARG A 385 5.37 -24.77 42.46
CA ARG A 385 6.12 -23.53 42.72
C ARG A 385 7.00 -23.72 43.93
N PHE A 386 8.26 -23.30 43.82
CA PHE A 386 9.23 -23.29 44.91
C PHE A 386 9.47 -21.86 45.37
N VAL A 387 9.64 -21.68 46.68
CA VAL A 387 9.98 -20.40 47.30
C VAL A 387 11.33 -19.90 46.78
N LYS A 388 12.33 -20.80 46.69
CA LYS A 388 13.68 -20.46 46.21
C LYS A 388 14.00 -21.10 44.86
N LYS A 389 14.29 -20.25 43.87
CA LYS A 389 14.83 -20.64 42.56
C LYS A 389 16.04 -21.58 42.65
N SER A 390 16.87 -21.47 43.70
CA SER A 390 18.02 -22.36 43.94
C SER A 390 17.62 -23.83 44.14
N ILE A 391 16.57 -24.11 44.93
CA ILE A 391 16.04 -25.48 45.09
C ILE A 391 15.46 -25.98 43.75
N ARG A 392 14.72 -25.12 43.04
CA ARG A 392 14.14 -25.39 41.71
C ARG A 392 15.20 -25.69 40.64
N ASP A 393 16.38 -25.06 40.68
CA ASP A 393 17.51 -25.39 39.80
C ASP A 393 18.26 -26.66 40.26
N LYS A 394 18.43 -26.90 41.58
CA LYS A 394 19.01 -28.16 42.11
C LYS A 394 18.20 -29.39 41.72
N ILE A 395 16.88 -29.39 41.91
CA ILE A 395 15.98 -30.49 41.50
C ILE A 395 16.14 -30.76 40.00
N LEU A 396 16.19 -29.70 39.19
CA LEU A 396 16.27 -29.83 37.74
C LEU A 396 17.67 -30.23 37.24
N ASN A 397 18.74 -29.97 37.98
CA ASN A 397 20.07 -30.54 37.71
C ASN A 397 20.05 -32.03 38.08
N LYS A 398 19.68 -32.38 39.32
CA LYS A 398 19.62 -33.77 39.80
C LYS A 398 18.74 -34.68 38.92
N ALA A 399 17.60 -34.19 38.44
CA ALA A 399 16.69 -34.93 37.54
C ALA A 399 17.21 -35.11 36.09
N ARG A 400 18.34 -34.47 35.72
CA ARG A 400 19.08 -34.77 34.48
C ARG A 400 20.13 -35.86 34.69
N ASP A 401 20.77 -35.86 35.86
CA ASP A 401 21.80 -36.83 36.21
C ASP A 401 21.18 -38.20 36.57
N GLU A 402 20.02 -38.17 37.25
CA GLU A 402 19.28 -39.35 37.69
C GLU A 402 17.76 -39.16 37.45
N PRO A 403 17.14 -39.87 36.48
CA PRO A 403 15.71 -39.74 36.19
C PRO A 403 14.84 -40.15 37.37
N LEU A 404 14.07 -39.20 37.91
CA LEU A 404 13.19 -39.42 39.06
C LEU A 404 12.14 -40.49 38.76
N GLN A 405 11.83 -41.33 39.75
CA GLN A 405 10.84 -42.42 39.61
C GLN A 405 9.76 -42.37 40.69
N TYR A 406 8.53 -42.68 40.30
CA TYR A 406 7.38 -42.83 41.19
C TYR A 406 6.59 -44.08 40.78
N LYS A 407 6.27 -44.97 41.74
CA LYS A 407 5.54 -46.24 41.51
C LYS A 407 6.08 -47.05 40.30
N GLY A 408 7.41 -47.11 40.16
CA GLY A 408 8.11 -47.83 39.08
C GLY A 408 8.08 -47.14 37.71
N LYS A 409 7.58 -45.91 37.61
CA LYS A 409 7.54 -45.10 36.38
C LYS A 409 8.49 -43.91 36.46
N GLN A 410 9.26 -43.69 35.39
CA GLN A 410 10.09 -42.49 35.24
C GLN A 410 9.20 -41.26 35.04
N LEU A 411 9.57 -40.15 35.70
CA LEU A 411 8.92 -38.85 35.59
C LEU A 411 9.70 -37.94 34.65
N VAL A 412 8.99 -37.08 33.90
CA VAL A 412 9.62 -36.05 33.07
C VAL A 412 9.51 -34.71 33.79
N VAL A 413 10.66 -34.08 34.07
CA VAL A 413 10.76 -32.81 34.83
C VAL A 413 11.08 -31.67 33.87
N LEU A 414 10.12 -30.76 33.67
CA LEU A 414 10.21 -29.68 32.69
C LEU A 414 10.14 -28.30 33.35
N LYS A 415 10.92 -27.33 32.85
CA LYS A 415 10.75 -25.91 33.19
C LYS A 415 9.34 -25.45 32.82
N HIS A 416 8.73 -24.59 33.63
CA HIS A 416 7.55 -23.84 33.19
C HIS A 416 7.97 -22.81 32.14
N ILE A 417 7.18 -22.67 31.07
CA ILE A 417 7.40 -21.66 30.02
C ILE A 417 6.04 -21.00 29.71
N PRO A 418 5.89 -19.68 29.95
CA PRO A 418 4.65 -18.95 29.69
C PRO A 418 4.15 -19.11 28.25
N ARG A 419 2.84 -19.00 28.06
CA ARG A 419 2.23 -19.16 26.73
C ARG A 419 2.74 -18.13 25.74
N ARG A 420 2.79 -16.84 26.12
CA ARG A 420 3.31 -15.75 25.28
C ARG A 420 4.73 -16.04 24.79
N VAL A 421 5.64 -16.39 25.71
CA VAL A 421 7.02 -16.79 25.39
C VAL A 421 7.07 -17.99 24.44
N ARG A 422 6.25 -19.02 24.67
CA ARG A 422 6.19 -20.20 23.81
C ARG A 422 5.70 -19.89 22.40
N ASP A 423 4.69 -19.04 22.28
CA ASP A 423 4.12 -18.63 20.99
C ASP A 423 5.09 -17.74 20.20
N LEU A 424 5.87 -16.87 20.86
CA LEU A 424 6.99 -16.12 20.25
C LEU A 424 8.13 -17.06 19.81
N ARG A 425 8.53 -18.03 20.63
CA ARG A 425 9.62 -18.98 20.30
C ARG A 425 9.31 -19.87 19.09
N LYS A 426 8.04 -20.12 18.77
CA LYS A 426 7.65 -20.80 17.51
C LYS A 426 8.13 -20.08 16.25
N GLN A 427 8.28 -18.76 16.29
CA GLN A 427 8.75 -17.98 15.14
C GLN A 427 10.16 -18.40 14.71
N TYR A 428 10.99 -18.89 15.65
CA TYR A 428 12.35 -19.37 15.39
C TYR A 428 12.41 -20.85 14.95
N HIS A 429 11.26 -21.50 14.72
CA HIS A 429 11.20 -22.94 14.42
C HIS A 429 11.92 -23.34 13.12
N PHE A 430 12.06 -22.43 12.15
CA PHE A 430 12.87 -22.65 10.95
C PHE A 430 14.33 -22.94 11.30
N LEU A 431 14.93 -22.11 12.15
CA LEU A 431 16.32 -22.25 12.58
C LEU A 431 16.49 -23.41 13.56
N THR A 432 15.64 -23.54 14.58
CA THR A 432 15.81 -24.63 15.56
C THR A 432 15.65 -26.02 14.95
N SER A 433 14.77 -26.18 13.95
CA SER A 433 14.62 -27.43 13.22
C SER A 433 15.88 -27.83 12.46
N VAL A 434 16.66 -26.87 11.98
CA VAL A 434 17.93 -27.14 11.28
C VAL A 434 19.07 -27.35 12.26
N LEU A 435 19.18 -26.53 13.32
CA LEU A 435 20.17 -26.74 14.38
C LEU A 435 20.06 -28.13 15.03
N ILE A 436 18.83 -28.62 15.27
CA ILE A 436 18.60 -29.99 15.79
C ILE A 436 19.04 -31.04 14.77
N LYS A 437 18.74 -30.88 13.47
CA LYS A 437 19.17 -31.82 12.42
C LYS A 437 20.69 -31.87 12.26
N CYS A 438 21.35 -30.73 12.38
CA CYS A 438 22.81 -30.61 12.35
C CYS A 438 23.50 -30.96 13.68
N ASN A 439 22.74 -31.43 14.68
CA ASN A 439 23.22 -31.78 16.03
C ASN A 439 24.02 -30.65 16.73
N VAL A 440 23.59 -29.39 16.52
CA VAL A 440 24.27 -28.20 17.04
C VAL A 440 23.59 -27.71 18.32
N ASN A 441 24.38 -27.61 19.38
CA ASN A 441 23.92 -27.12 20.68
C ASN A 441 23.56 -25.62 20.61
N PHE A 442 22.33 -25.31 21.01
CA PHE A 442 21.85 -23.95 21.23
C PHE A 442 21.22 -23.81 22.61
N ARG A 443 21.01 -22.57 23.06
CA ARG A 443 20.30 -22.25 24.31
C ARG A 443 19.33 -21.12 24.02
N TRP A 444 18.10 -21.25 24.51
CA TRP A 444 17.15 -20.13 24.45
C TRP A 444 17.60 -18.99 25.36
N LEU A 445 17.60 -17.77 24.82
CA LEU A 445 17.70 -16.55 25.60
C LEU A 445 16.36 -16.30 26.33
N ILE A 446 16.39 -15.46 27.36
CA ILE A 446 15.22 -15.05 28.13
C ILE A 446 14.90 -13.59 27.76
N PRO A 447 13.65 -13.27 27.35
CA PRO A 447 12.52 -14.18 27.16
C PRO A 447 12.58 -14.92 25.81
N VAL A 448 13.12 -14.28 24.77
CA VAL A 448 13.12 -14.70 23.36
C VAL A 448 14.54 -14.57 22.78
N GLY A 449 14.82 -15.26 21.68
CA GLY A 449 16.13 -15.30 21.03
C GLY A 449 16.91 -16.59 21.33
N ILE A 450 18.02 -16.79 20.62
CA ILE A 450 18.82 -18.03 20.65
C ILE A 450 20.31 -17.69 20.76
N LEU A 451 21.03 -18.39 21.64
CA LEU A 451 22.48 -18.46 21.68
C LEU A 451 22.93 -19.76 21.00
N VAL A 452 23.59 -19.68 19.85
CA VAL A 452 24.10 -20.85 19.09
C VAL A 452 25.62 -20.96 19.26
N THR A 453 26.15 -22.18 19.40
CA THR A 453 27.60 -22.41 19.29
C THR A 453 27.90 -23.10 17.95
N TRP A 454 28.36 -22.34 16.96
CA TRP A 454 28.64 -22.81 15.59
C TRP A 454 30.12 -22.59 15.26
N GLN A 455 30.79 -23.61 14.70
CA GLN A 455 32.23 -23.55 14.35
C GLN A 455 33.12 -22.97 15.48
N LYS A 456 32.89 -23.43 16.72
CA LYS A 456 33.53 -22.95 17.97
C LYS A 456 33.24 -21.49 18.36
N LYS A 457 32.54 -20.69 17.54
CA LYS A 457 32.10 -19.32 17.84
C LYS A 457 30.70 -19.31 18.47
N LYS A 458 30.43 -18.36 19.37
CA LYS A 458 29.11 -18.17 20.02
C LYS A 458 28.36 -17.02 19.36
N TYR A 459 27.15 -17.26 18.88
CA TYR A 459 26.31 -16.28 18.19
C TYR A 459 25.05 -15.97 19.01
N ARG A 460 24.87 -14.69 19.38
CA ARG A 460 23.71 -14.19 20.14
C ARG A 460 22.66 -13.63 19.17
N LEU A 461 21.62 -14.42 18.93
CA LEU A 461 20.52 -14.12 18.01
C LEU A 461 19.31 -13.66 18.84
N ASP A 462 19.34 -12.42 19.32
CA ASP A 462 18.31 -11.85 20.19
C ASP A 462 17.10 -11.26 19.43
N SER A 463 17.24 -10.95 18.14
CA SER A 463 16.11 -10.64 17.24
C SER A 463 15.86 -11.74 16.21
N LEU A 464 14.64 -11.74 15.65
CA LEU A 464 14.22 -12.66 14.60
C LEU A 464 15.03 -12.42 13.31
N ASP A 465 15.34 -11.17 12.99
CA ASP A 465 16.14 -10.76 11.84
C ASP A 465 17.60 -11.23 11.97
N LYS A 466 18.17 -11.20 13.18
CA LYS A 466 19.49 -11.81 13.44
C LYS A 466 19.45 -13.33 13.23
N ALA A 467 18.36 -13.99 13.63
CA ALA A 467 18.18 -15.42 13.41
C ALA A 467 17.95 -15.79 11.93
N MET A 468 17.27 -14.94 11.15
CA MET A 468 17.15 -15.08 9.70
C MET A 468 18.51 -14.87 9.01
N LYS A 469 19.21 -13.77 9.28
CA LYS A 469 20.56 -13.52 8.74
C LYS A 469 21.54 -14.65 9.06
N PHE A 470 21.51 -15.18 10.29
CA PHE A 470 22.32 -16.34 10.67
C PHE A 470 21.91 -17.63 9.94
N TYR A 471 20.62 -17.82 9.65
CA TYR A 471 20.14 -18.94 8.84
C TYR A 471 20.62 -18.82 7.39
N ASP A 472 20.46 -17.65 6.78
CA ASP A 472 20.81 -17.42 5.38
C ASP A 472 22.32 -17.55 5.13
N CYS A 473 23.16 -17.00 6.01
CA CYS A 473 24.63 -17.05 5.89
C CYS A 473 25.28 -18.41 6.23
N HIS A 474 24.53 -19.40 6.75
CA HIS A 474 25.11 -20.69 7.18
C HIS A 474 24.35 -21.95 6.72
N PHE A 475 23.10 -21.83 6.28
CA PHE A 475 22.26 -22.98 5.90
C PHE A 475 21.48 -22.80 4.59
N ASN A 476 21.42 -21.58 4.05
CA ASN A 476 20.73 -21.28 2.78
C ASN A 476 21.72 -21.11 1.61
N THR A 477 23.02 -21.18 1.90
CA THR A 477 24.13 -21.11 0.93
C THR A 477 24.43 -22.51 0.37
N GLU A 478 23.60 -22.98 -0.57
CA GLU A 478 23.97 -24.12 -1.43
C GLU A 478 24.96 -23.63 -2.52
N GLY A 479 26.18 -23.32 -2.08
CA GLY A 479 27.29 -22.80 -2.86
C GLY A 479 28.44 -22.38 -1.95
N GLU A 480 29.68 -22.58 -2.39
CA GLU A 480 30.92 -22.20 -1.67
C GLU A 480 31.10 -22.84 -0.28
N GLN A 481 31.45 -24.13 -0.27
CA GLN A 481 32.42 -24.61 0.71
C GLN A 481 33.85 -24.26 0.26
N GLU A 482 34.71 -24.05 1.25
CA GLU A 482 36.18 -23.89 1.20
C GLU A 482 36.80 -22.53 0.81
N THR A 483 37.90 -22.21 1.53
CA THR A 483 38.92 -21.17 1.25
C THR A 483 38.57 -19.68 1.41
N ARG A 484 38.40 -19.24 2.66
CA ARG A 484 39.23 -18.17 3.31
C ARG A 484 38.87 -18.09 4.79
N GLY A 485 39.75 -17.70 5.70
CA GLY A 485 41.04 -17.01 5.57
C GLY A 485 41.15 -16.08 6.78
N GLU A 486 42.29 -15.99 7.44
CA GLU A 486 42.35 -15.38 8.77
C GLU A 486 42.13 -13.86 8.74
N THR A 487 41.30 -13.37 9.66
CA THR A 487 41.48 -12.01 10.19
C THR A 487 41.01 -11.97 11.64
N VAL A 488 41.91 -11.61 12.55
CA VAL A 488 41.63 -11.48 13.99
C VAL A 488 41.39 -10.01 14.31
N HIS A 489 40.26 -9.71 14.94
CA HIS A 489 40.10 -8.47 15.71
C HIS A 489 39.59 -8.76 17.12
N LYS A 490 40.14 -8.03 18.09
CA LYS A 490 39.90 -8.20 19.53
C LYS A 490 38.64 -7.46 20.01
N GLY A 491 38.11 -7.88 21.15
CA GLY A 491 36.98 -7.26 21.85
C GLY A 491 35.76 -8.18 21.89
N GLN A 492 35.17 -8.49 23.05
CA GLN A 492 35.52 -8.13 24.42
C GLN A 492 35.11 -9.29 25.34
N GLU A 493 35.96 -9.70 26.28
CA GLU A 493 35.65 -10.82 27.17
C GLU A 493 34.63 -10.44 28.24
N VAL A 494 33.61 -11.29 28.41
CA VAL A 494 32.71 -11.27 29.58
C VAL A 494 32.61 -12.71 30.09
N SER A 495 33.22 -12.98 31.23
CA SER A 495 33.29 -14.30 31.85
C SER A 495 31.94 -14.71 32.45
N VAL A 496 31.33 -15.78 31.92
CA VAL A 496 30.14 -16.43 32.52
C VAL A 496 30.35 -17.95 32.47
N MET A 497 30.11 -18.61 33.61
CA MET A 497 30.48 -20.01 33.89
C MET A 497 29.77 -21.07 33.01
N GLU A 498 30.36 -22.27 32.93
CA GLU A 498 30.03 -23.28 31.90
C GLU A 498 28.79 -24.16 32.20
N GLU A 499 27.64 -23.50 32.13
CA GLU A 499 26.30 -24.03 31.84
C GLU A 499 26.10 -25.17 30.80
N ARG A 500 26.64 -26.39 30.95
CA ARG A 500 26.35 -27.52 30.02
C ARG A 500 24.95 -28.11 30.27
N HIS A 501 24.16 -28.27 29.20
CA HIS A 501 22.71 -28.53 29.26
C HIS A 501 22.21 -29.13 27.93
N PRO A 502 21.89 -30.45 27.84
CA PRO A 502 21.44 -31.07 26.58
C PRO A 502 19.96 -30.82 26.25
N GLN A 503 19.61 -30.88 24.96
CA GLN A 503 18.22 -30.94 24.48
C GLN A 503 17.93 -32.28 23.80
N GLN A 504 17.25 -33.18 24.49
CA GLN A 504 16.58 -34.34 23.90
C GLN A 504 15.19 -34.47 24.54
N ASP A 505 14.13 -34.48 23.72
CA ASP A 505 12.82 -35.14 23.96
C ASP A 505 11.74 -34.73 22.93
N GLU A 506 11.74 -33.48 22.44
CA GLU A 506 10.72 -33.04 21.46
C GLU A 506 10.75 -33.86 20.16
N SER A 507 11.91 -34.40 19.78
CA SER A 507 12.07 -35.30 18.61
C SER A 507 11.48 -36.71 18.82
N GLU A 508 11.24 -37.12 20.06
CA GLU A 508 10.79 -38.46 20.44
C GLU A 508 9.25 -38.57 20.31
N LEU A 509 8.52 -37.51 20.68
CA LEU A 509 7.09 -37.39 20.40
C LEU A 509 6.77 -37.35 18.89
N GLU A 510 7.59 -36.65 18.09
CA GLU A 510 7.35 -36.57 16.63
C GLU A 510 7.54 -37.93 15.95
N LYS A 511 8.60 -38.67 16.32
CA LYS A 511 8.82 -40.06 15.88
C LYS A 511 7.66 -40.98 16.29
N LYS A 512 7.17 -40.87 17.53
CA LYS A 512 6.02 -41.66 18.02
C LYS A 512 4.68 -41.28 17.36
N ARG A 513 4.52 -40.03 16.88
CA ARG A 513 3.37 -39.63 16.05
C ARG A 513 3.40 -40.26 14.66
N ILE A 514 4.53 -40.15 13.96
CA ILE A 514 4.70 -40.72 12.61
C ILE A 514 4.51 -42.25 12.66
N GLY A 515 5.12 -42.93 13.64
CA GLY A 515 4.97 -44.38 13.83
C GLY A 515 3.54 -44.84 14.15
N ARG A 516 2.71 -44.02 14.79
CA ARG A 516 1.29 -44.34 15.04
C ARG A 516 0.39 -44.12 13.83
N ALA A 517 0.71 -43.16 12.95
CA ALA A 517 -0.05 -42.93 11.71
C ALA A 517 0.01 -44.14 10.75
N GLY A 518 1.12 -44.88 10.72
CA GLY A 518 1.27 -46.07 9.87
C GLY A 518 0.43 -47.29 10.29
N ARG A 519 0.04 -47.41 11.56
CA ARG A 519 -0.67 -48.61 12.08
C ARG A 519 -2.21 -48.54 11.99
N SER A 520 -2.81 -47.36 11.87
CA SER A 520 -4.27 -47.20 11.90
C SER A 520 -4.99 -47.66 10.63
N ASN A 521 -4.33 -47.66 9.46
CA ASN A 521 -4.95 -48.03 8.19
C ASN A 521 -5.05 -49.55 7.94
N SER A 522 -4.27 -50.40 8.62
CA SER A 522 -4.30 -51.85 8.37
C SER A 522 -5.51 -52.54 9.03
N GLN A 523 -5.89 -52.14 10.25
CA GLN A 523 -6.97 -52.79 11.00
C GLN A 523 -8.38 -52.41 10.53
N ARG A 524 -8.57 -51.30 9.80
CA ARG A 524 -9.89 -50.87 9.32
C ARG A 524 -10.40 -51.73 8.15
N THR A 525 -9.49 -52.31 7.37
CA THR A 525 -9.80 -53.07 6.14
C THR A 525 -10.30 -54.49 6.41
N GLN A 526 -9.86 -55.13 7.51
CA GLN A 526 -10.31 -56.49 7.86
C GLN A 526 -11.72 -56.55 8.46
N ARG A 527 -12.21 -55.48 9.10
CA ARG A 527 -13.48 -55.52 9.85
C ARG A 527 -14.74 -55.48 8.96
N ASN A 528 -14.62 -55.04 7.71
CA ASN A 528 -15.72 -55.00 6.73
C ASN A 528 -15.90 -56.30 5.91
N LYS A 529 -15.09 -57.35 6.12
CA LYS A 529 -15.21 -58.64 5.42
C LYS A 529 -15.90 -59.75 6.24
N ARG A 530 -16.62 -59.40 7.31
CA ARG A 530 -17.37 -60.34 8.18
C ARG A 530 -18.81 -59.89 8.53
N ARG A 531 -19.43 -59.08 7.67
CA ARG A 531 -20.88 -58.81 7.64
C ARG A 531 -21.28 -58.74 6.17
N GLY A 532 -21.86 -59.83 5.67
CA GLY A 532 -21.99 -60.10 4.23
C GLY A 532 -22.38 -61.55 3.93
N VAL A 533 -23.20 -62.12 4.80
CA VAL A 533 -24.09 -63.28 4.64
C VAL A 533 -25.35 -62.90 5.41
#